data_AF-A0A2N2SRK1-F1
#
_entry.id   AF-A0A2N2SRK1-F1
#
_cell.length_a   1.000
_cell.length_b   1.000
_cell.length_c   1.000
_cell.angle_alpha   90.00
_cell.angle_beta   90.00
_cell.angle_gamma   90.00
#
_symmetry.space_group_name_H-M   'P 1'
#
loop_
_entity.id
_entity.type
_entity.pdbx_description
1 polymer ?
#
loop_
_entity_poly.entity_id
_entity_poly.type
_entity_poly.pdbx_seq_one_letter_code
_entity_poly.pdbx_strand_id
1 'polypeptide(L)' 'MRPETLRRGLVLAVLMAVPALAVAQALPALTTTPAANGGTTYSLTIQTLLLMTLLSFIPAMVLMMTSFTRII' A
#
# COMPACT_ATOMS: atom_id res chain seq x y z
N MET A 1 31.50 32.24 -11.26
CA MET A 1 30.55 31.25 -10.71
C MET A 1 31.35 30.12 -10.08
N ARG A 2 31.28 29.89 -8.77
CA ARG A 2 32.07 28.81 -8.12
C ARG A 2 31.44 27.46 -8.49
N PRO A 3 32.22 26.45 -8.91
CA PRO A 3 31.68 25.14 -9.33
C PRO A 3 30.87 24.45 -8.20
N GLU A 4 31.18 24.78 -6.96
CA GLU A 4 30.48 24.30 -5.76
C GLU A 4 29.00 24.72 -5.68
N THR A 5 28.64 25.91 -6.18
CA THR A 5 27.23 26.37 -6.16
C THR A 5 26.40 25.69 -7.24
N LEU A 6 27.01 25.35 -8.38
CA LEU A 6 26.36 24.63 -9.46
C LEU A 6 26.06 23.18 -9.04
N ARG A 7 27.03 22.51 -8.40
CA ARG A 7 26.86 21.14 -7.88
C ARG A 7 25.77 21.07 -6.81
N ARG A 8 25.72 22.04 -5.89
CA ARG A 8 24.66 22.12 -4.87
C ARG A 8 23.28 22.36 -5.48
N GLY A 9 23.17 23.22 -6.49
CA GLY A 9 21.92 23.46 -7.20
C GLY A 9 21.40 22.20 -7.90
N LEU A 10 22.29 21.42 -8.52
CA LEU A 10 21.93 20.19 -9.19
C LEU A 10 21.43 19.11 -8.20
N VAL A 11 22.09 18.97 -7.04
CA VAL A 11 21.64 18.04 -5.98
C VAL A 11 20.27 18.44 -5.44
N LEU A 12 20.02 19.73 -5.20
CA LEU A 12 18.71 20.21 -4.72
C LEU A 12 17.60 19.99 -5.75
N ALA A 13 17.90 20.21 -7.04
CA ALA A 13 16.95 19.96 -8.12
C ALA A 13 16.59 18.47 -8.21
N VAL A 14 17.56 17.57 -8.05
CA VAL A 14 17.32 16.12 -7.99
C VAL A 14 16.47 15.75 -6.77
N LEU A 15 16.77 16.32 -5.60
CA LEU A 15 16.01 16.05 -4.37
C LEU A 15 14.53 16.45 -4.48
N MET A 16 14.24 17.56 -5.16
CA MET A 16 12.87 18.04 -5.40
C MET A 16 12.12 17.22 -6.47
N ALA A 17 12.84 16.49 -7.32
CA ALA A 17 12.26 15.62 -8.34
C ALA A 17 11.95 14.20 -7.84
N VAL A 18 12.49 13.80 -6.68
CA VAL A 18 12.22 12.48 -6.04
C VAL A 18 10.72 12.17 -5.88
N PRO A 19 9.85 13.07 -5.37
CA PRO A 19 8.43 12.74 -5.19
C PRO A 19 7.68 12.51 -6.52
N ALA A 20 8.18 13.01 -7.65
CA ALA A 20 7.59 12.75 -8.96
C ALA A 20 7.83 11.31 -9.46
N LEU A 21 8.77 10.58 -8.85
CA LEU A 21 9.02 9.16 -9.11
C LEU A 21 8.16 8.24 -8.23
N ALA A 22 7.35 8.80 -7.31
CA ALA A 22 6.48 8.00 -6.47
C ALA A 22 5.32 7.44 -7.30
N VAL A 23 5.40 6.15 -7.64
CA VAL A 23 4.32 5.42 -8.29
C VAL A 23 3.37 4.93 -7.20
N ALA A 24 2.20 5.57 -7.07
CA ALA A 24 1.15 5.05 -6.22
C ALA A 24 0.64 3.72 -6.83
N GLN A 25 0.77 2.62 -6.10
CA GLN A 25 0.18 1.35 -6.51
C GLN A 25 -1.35 1.54 -6.54
N ALA A 26 -1.92 1.51 -7.74
CA ALA A 26 -3.37 1.44 -7.90
C ALA A 26 -3.84 0.13 -7.26
N LEU A 27 -4.61 0.23 -6.17
CA LEU A 27 -5.28 -0.91 -5.52
C LEU A 27 -6.46 -1.32 -6.43
N PRO A 28 -6.34 -2.38 -7.25
CA PRO A 28 -7.31 -2.66 -8.32
C PRO A 28 -8.70 -3.06 -7.80
N ALA A 29 -8.82 -3.23 -6.48
CA ALA A 29 -10.05 -3.61 -5.80
C ALA A 29 -10.72 -2.44 -5.05
N LEU A 30 -10.03 -1.30 -4.89
CA LEU A 30 -10.55 -0.13 -4.19
C LEU A 30 -11.15 0.83 -5.23
N THR A 31 -12.48 0.87 -5.31
CA THR A 31 -13.16 1.86 -6.15
C THR A 31 -13.53 3.06 -5.29
N THR A 32 -13.06 4.23 -5.70
CA THR A 32 -13.43 5.50 -5.08
C THR A 32 -14.50 6.16 -5.95
N THR A 33 -15.75 6.14 -5.49
CA THR A 33 -16.81 6.95 -6.11
C THR A 33 -16.90 8.29 -5.37
N PRO A 34 -16.71 9.43 -6.06
CA PRO A 34 -16.94 10.74 -5.45
C PRO A 34 -18.42 10.85 -5.04
N ALA A 35 -18.70 11.02 -3.75
CA ALA A 35 -20.03 11.30 -3.25
C ALA A 35 -20.31 12.81 -3.36
N ALA A 36 -21.57 13.16 -3.65
CA ALA A 36 -22.01 14.54 -3.93
C ALA A 36 -21.69 15.58 -2.84
N ASN A 37 -21.36 15.14 -1.61
CA ASN A 37 -21.02 16.00 -0.46
C ASN A 37 -19.51 16.12 -0.17
N GLY A 38 -18.63 15.85 -1.14
CA GLY A 38 -17.17 15.93 -0.94
C GLY A 38 -16.59 14.75 -0.15
N GLY A 39 -17.36 13.68 0.05
CA GLY A 39 -16.89 12.41 0.58
C GLY A 39 -16.44 11.47 -0.53
N THR A 40 -15.47 10.60 -0.25
CA THR A 40 -15.08 9.51 -1.14
C THR A 40 -15.70 8.21 -0.64
N THR A 41 -16.63 7.63 -1.39
CA THR A 41 -17.15 6.30 -1.07
C THR A 41 -16.10 5.27 -1.48
N TYR A 42 -15.51 4.60 -0.49
CA TYR A 42 -14.58 3.49 -0.71
C TYR A 42 -15.36 2.19 -0.78
N SER A 43 -15.46 1.60 -1.96
CA SER A 43 -16.04 0.28 -2.15
C SER A 43 -14.93 -0.73 -2.44
N LEU A 44 -15.00 -1.87 -1.76
CA LEU A 44 -14.09 -3.00 -1.96
C LEU A 44 -14.88 -4.17 -2.54
N THR A 45 -14.32 -4.84 -3.55
CA THR A 45 -14.99 -5.99 -4.16
C THR A 45 -15.16 -7.13 -3.14
N ILE A 46 -16.30 -7.85 -3.20
CA ILE A 46 -16.57 -8.99 -2.30
C ILE A 46 -15.50 -10.07 -2.43
N GLN A 47 -14.94 -10.29 -3.63
CA GLN A 47 -13.84 -11.22 -3.85
C GLN A 47 -12.62 -10.87 -2.98
N THR A 48 -12.25 -9.59 -2.91
CA THR A 48 -11.12 -9.15 -2.08
C THR A 48 -11.44 -9.24 -0.58
N LEU A 49 -12.67 -8.93 -0.18
CA LEU A 49 -13.10 -9.12 1.21
C LEU A 49 -13.00 -10.60 1.64
N LEU A 50 -13.43 -11.52 0.78
CA LEU A 50 -13.33 -12.95 1.02
C LEU A 50 -11.87 -13.40 1.08
N LEU A 51 -11.01 -12.90 0.18
CA LEU A 51 -9.58 -13.17 0.22
C LEU A 51 -8.93 -12.72 1.53
N MET A 52 -9.18 -11.49 1.98
CA MET A 52 -8.65 -10.95 3.24
C MET A 52 -9.13 -11.76 4.45
N THR A 53 -10.39 -12.21 4.39
CA THR A 53 -10.97 -13.08 5.41
C THR A 53 -10.23 -14.41 5.47
N LEU A 54 -10.06 -15.10 4.34
CA LEU A 54 -9.34 -16.39 4.29
C LEU A 54 -7.86 -16.24 4.70
N LEU A 55 -7.19 -15.17 4.26
CA LEU A 55 -5.79 -14.91 4.59
C LEU A 55 -5.58 -14.77 6.11
N SER A 56 -6.54 -14.16 6.81
CA SER A 56 -6.54 -14.03 8.27
C SER A 56 -6.65 -15.37 9.01
N PHE A 57 -7.20 -16.40 8.37
CA PHE A 57 -7.34 -17.74 8.95
C PHE A 57 -6.15 -18.67 8.68
N ILE A 58 -5.25 -18.33 7.74
CA ILE A 58 -4.06 -19.16 7.43
C ILE A 58 -3.24 -19.50 8.67
N PRO A 59 -2.91 -18.55 9.57
CA PRO A 59 -2.11 -18.87 10.74
C PRO A 59 -2.78 -19.92 11.63
N ALA A 60 -4.08 -19.76 11.90
CA ALA A 60 -4.85 -20.72 12.70
C ALA A 60 -4.89 -22.10 12.04
N MET A 61 -5.09 -22.17 10.72
CA MET A 61 -5.07 -23.44 9.98
C MET A 61 -3.71 -24.12 10.05
N VAL A 62 -2.61 -23.37 9.91
CA VAL A 62 -1.26 -23.93 10.02
C VAL A 62 -1.00 -24.46 11.44
N LEU A 63 -1.47 -23.78 12.48
CA LEU A 63 -1.39 -24.30 13.84
C LEU A 63 -2.22 -25.59 14.02
N MET A 64 -3.43 -25.66 13.46
CA MET A 64 -4.30 -26.85 13.52
C MET A 64 -3.77 -28.06 12.74
N MET A 65 -3.05 -27.83 11.63
CA MET A 65 -2.44 -28.89 10.85
C MET A 65 -1.13 -29.42 11.47
N THR A 66 -0.59 -28.76 12.49
CA THR A 66 0.66 -29.15 13.16
C THR A 66 0.41 -29.62 14.58
N SER A 67 1.40 -30.31 15.18
CA SER A 67 1.35 -30.78 16.57
C SER A 67 1.27 -29.66 17.61
N PHE A 68 1.37 -28.39 17.18
CA PHE A 68 1.29 -27.23 18.05
C PHE A 68 0.01 -27.21 18.89
N THR A 69 -1.11 -27.66 18.33
CA THR A 69 -2.39 -27.76 19.05
C THR A 69 -2.45 -28.83 20.14
N ARG A 70 -1.53 -29.81 20.16
CA ARG A 70 -1.44 -30.80 21.25
C ARG A 70 -0.67 -30.32 22.48
N ILE A 71 0.07 -29.21 22.38
CA ILE A 71 0.96 -28.71 23.45
C ILE A 71 0.25 -27.64 24.31
N ILE A 72 -0.85 -27.06 23.81
CA ILE A 72 -1.71 -26.10 24.53
C ILE A 72 -2.57 -26.85 25.55
#